data_AF-A0AAV1KZH5-F1
#
_entry.id   AF-A0AAV1KZH5-F1
#
_cell.length_a   1.000
_cell.length_b   1.000
_cell.length_c   1.000
_cell.angle_alpha   90.00
_cell.angle_beta   90.00
_cell.angle_gamma   90.00
#
_symmetry.space_group_name_H-M   'P 1'
#
loop_
_entity.id
_entity.type
_entity.pdbx_description
1 polymer ?
#
loop_
_entity_poly.entity_id
_entity_poly.type
_entity_poly.pdbx_seq_one_letter_code
_entity_poly.pdbx_strand_id
1 'polypeptide(L)'
;MWSVGVVTYMLLSGIMPFAGENWPERSANITGANYNYHDTTFDEISDLAKDFIDHLLILNPAGRMTASMALNHQWILNGPPKGRKAGHMKQARHNLKSYLANYRARWQRAGNVMIAAHRLRNQVGQRSTDAEKAPLQVT
;
A
#
# COMPACT_ATOMS: atom_id res chain seq x y z
N MET A 1 -1.04 -16.75 -2.48
CA MET A 1 0.42 -16.67 -2.72
C MET A 1 0.87 -15.30 -3.20
N TRP A 2 0.25 -14.69 -4.22
CA TRP A 2 0.59 -13.31 -4.65
C TRP A 2 0.67 -12.30 -3.49
N SER A 3 -0.39 -12.24 -2.66
CA SER A 3 -0.42 -11.36 -1.48
C SER A 3 0.71 -11.63 -0.49
N VAL A 4 1.19 -12.88 -0.39
CA VAL A 4 2.34 -13.23 0.46
C VAL A 4 3.61 -12.59 -0.12
N GLY A 5 3.84 -12.68 -1.44
CA GLY A 5 4.97 -12.01 -2.08
C GLY A 5 4.95 -10.50 -1.86
N VAL A 6 3.77 -9.86 -2.00
CA VAL A 6 3.60 -8.42 -1.75
C VAL A 6 3.93 -8.06 -0.31
N VAL A 7 3.38 -8.80 0.65
CA VAL A 7 3.64 -8.56 2.08
C VAL A 7 5.10 -8.80 2.42
N THR A 8 5.73 -9.86 1.91
CA THR A 8 7.15 -10.15 2.14
C THR A 8 8.03 -9.03 1.59
N TYR A 9 7.80 -8.56 0.37
CA TYR A 9 8.52 -7.42 -0.20
C TYR A 9 8.41 -6.18 0.71
N MET A 10 7.20 -5.86 1.18
CA MET A 10 6.95 -4.73 2.07
C MET A 10 7.57 -4.90 3.46
N LEU A 11 7.62 -6.12 4.01
CA LEU A 11 8.21 -6.37 5.33
C LEU A 11 9.73 -6.23 5.29
N LEU A 12 10.36 -6.65 4.19
CA LEU A 12 11.81 -6.58 4.04
C LEU A 12 12.30 -5.18 3.69
N SER A 13 11.55 -4.42 2.89
CA SER A 13 11.99 -3.11 2.37
C SER A 13 11.21 -1.90 2.90
N GLY A 14 9.98 -2.11 3.40
CA GLY A 14 9.03 -1.05 3.69
C GLY A 14 8.51 -0.30 2.45
N ILE A 15 8.80 -0.78 1.24
CA ILE A 15 8.42 -0.17 -0.04
C ILE A 15 7.27 -0.96 -0.65
N MET A 16 6.35 -0.27 -1.33
CA MET A 16 5.26 -0.91 -2.09
C MET A 16 5.78 -1.41 -3.45
N PRO A 17 5.71 -2.73 -3.76
CA PRO A 17 6.32 -3.28 -4.98
C PRO A 17 5.73 -2.71 -6.27
N PHE A 18 4.41 -2.47 -6.27
CA PHE A 18 3.68 -1.92 -7.42
C PHE A 18 3.25 -0.47 -7.16
N ALA A 19 4.17 0.36 -6.65
CA ALA A 19 3.90 1.79 -6.53
C ALA A 19 3.72 2.41 -7.94
N GLY A 20 3.00 3.53 -7.98
CA GLY A 20 2.77 4.35 -9.16
C GLY A 20 2.21 5.68 -8.69
N GLU A 21 2.44 6.75 -9.45
CA GLU A 21 2.00 8.10 -9.14
C GLU A 21 0.47 8.20 -9.14
N ASN A 22 -0.17 7.43 -10.03
CA ASN A 22 -1.62 7.39 -10.19
C ASN A 22 -2.14 5.95 -10.31
N TRP A 23 -3.47 5.81 -10.37
CA TRP A 23 -4.13 4.51 -10.46
C TRP A 23 -3.82 3.76 -11.77
N PRO A 24 -3.85 4.40 -12.97
CA PRO A 24 -3.46 3.73 -14.21
C PRO A 24 -2.05 3.11 -14.17
N GLU A 25 -1.06 3.86 -13.72
CA GLU A 25 0.33 3.38 -13.63
C GLU A 25 0.47 2.23 -12.62
N ARG A 26 -0.13 2.38 -11.43
CA ARG A 26 -0.17 1.32 -10.42
C ARG A 26 -0.82 0.05 -10.97
N SER A 27 -1.94 0.19 -11.67
CA SER A 27 -2.64 -0.92 -12.28
C SER A 27 -1.75 -1.61 -13.32
N ALA A 28 -1.09 -0.84 -14.19
CA ALA A 28 -0.16 -1.38 -15.17
C ALA A 28 1.00 -2.15 -14.51
N ASN A 29 1.56 -1.63 -13.41
CA ASN A 29 2.62 -2.31 -12.66
C ASN A 29 2.13 -3.62 -12.04
N ILE A 30 0.90 -3.66 -11.50
CA ILE A 30 0.31 -4.91 -10.98
C ILE A 30 0.09 -5.91 -12.10
N THR A 31 -0.52 -5.51 -13.21
CA THR A 31 -0.88 -6.41 -14.33
C THR A 31 0.34 -6.85 -15.13
N GLY A 32 1.42 -6.06 -15.13
CA GLY A 32 2.70 -6.42 -15.73
C GLY A 32 3.64 -7.16 -14.78
N ALA A 33 3.30 -7.29 -13.49
CA ALA A 33 4.21 -7.72 -12.43
C ALA A 33 5.53 -6.90 -12.42
N ASN A 34 5.44 -5.60 -12.70
CA ASN A 34 6.60 -4.71 -12.74
C ASN A 34 6.96 -4.23 -11.33
N TYR A 35 8.01 -4.82 -10.76
CA TYR A 35 8.70 -4.37 -9.54
C TYR A 35 10.20 -4.59 -9.73
N ASN A 36 11.04 -4.00 -8.87
CA ASN A 36 12.49 -4.14 -8.95
C ASN A 36 13.13 -4.07 -7.56
N TYR A 37 14.44 -4.28 -7.50
CA TYR A 37 15.23 -4.24 -6.26
C TYR A 37 16.30 -3.14 -6.29
N HIS A 38 16.08 -2.05 -7.03
CA HIS A 38 17.10 -1.00 -7.22
C HIS A 38 17.28 -0.05 -6.02
N ASP A 39 16.33 -0.02 -5.09
CA ASP A 39 16.45 0.79 -3.88
C ASP A 39 17.53 0.21 -2.94
N THR A 40 18.34 1.07 -2.34
CA THR A 40 19.45 0.68 -1.45
C THR A 40 19.00 -0.13 -0.23
N THR A 41 17.71 -0.08 0.12
CA THR A 41 17.15 -0.95 1.16
C THR A 41 17.30 -2.45 0.81
N PHE A 42 17.46 -2.80 -0.47
CA PHE A 42 17.68 -4.17 -0.94
C PHE A 42 19.14 -4.64 -0.94
N ASP A 43 20.10 -3.74 -0.67
CA ASP A 43 21.53 -4.08 -0.61
C ASP A 43 21.81 -5.07 0.54
N GLU A 44 21.08 -4.94 1.65
CA GLU A 44 21.24 -5.82 2.81
C GLU A 44 20.30 -7.04 2.79
N ILE A 45 19.38 -7.12 1.83
CA ILE A 45 18.43 -8.22 1.68
C ILE A 45 19.10 -9.34 0.89
N SER A 46 19.14 -10.55 1.48
CA SER A 46 19.76 -11.73 0.86
C SER A 46 19.09 -12.11 -0.46
N ASP A 47 19.88 -12.60 -1.41
CA ASP A 47 19.35 -13.05 -2.71
C ASP A 47 18.32 -14.17 -2.58
N LEU A 48 18.46 -15.08 -1.61
CA LEU A 48 17.44 -16.09 -1.30
C LEU A 48 16.06 -15.48 -0.96
N ALA A 49 16.04 -14.29 -0.36
CA ALA A 49 14.79 -13.60 -0.04
C ALA A 49 14.16 -12.97 -1.28
N LYS A 50 14.99 -12.42 -2.18
CA LYS A 50 14.58 -11.86 -3.47
C LYS A 50 14.02 -12.99 -4.36
N ASP A 51 14.76 -14.09 -4.46
CA ASP A 51 14.36 -15.32 -5.14
C ASP A 51 13.02 -15.87 -4.62
N PHE A 52 12.81 -15.88 -3.29
CA PHE A 52 11.53 -16.26 -2.71
C PHE A 52 10.37 -15.34 -3.16
N ILE A 53 10.60 -14.02 -3.21
CA ILE A 53 9.59 -13.06 -3.68
C ILE A 53 9.32 -13.27 -5.17
N ASP A 54 10.35 -13.48 -5.99
CA ASP A 54 10.23 -13.68 -7.44
C ASP A 54 9.36 -14.90 -7.77
N HIS A 55 9.52 -16.00 -7.02
CA HIS A 55 8.66 -17.18 -7.15
C HIS A 55 7.21 -16.97 -6.70
N LEU A 56 6.92 -15.92 -5.93
CA LEU A 56 5.57 -15.56 -5.46
C LEU A 56 4.87 -14.50 -6.31
N LEU A 57 5.63 -13.59 -6.93
CA LEU A 57 5.12 -12.50 -7.76
C LEU A 57 5.10 -12.84 -9.26
N ILE A 58 4.92 -14.13 -9.58
CA ILE A 58 4.70 -14.58 -10.96
C ILE A 58 3.27 -14.25 -11.41
N LEU A 59 3.17 -13.62 -12.58
CA LEU A 59 1.89 -13.20 -13.18
C LEU A 59 0.98 -14.40 -13.45
N ASN A 60 1.50 -15.43 -14.15
CA ASN A 60 0.78 -16.67 -14.39
C ASN A 60 0.60 -17.47 -13.08
N PRO A 61 -0.64 -17.67 -12.57
CA PRO A 61 -0.86 -18.40 -11.33
C PRO A 61 -0.35 -19.85 -11.34
N ALA A 62 -0.33 -20.51 -12.51
CA ALA A 62 0.13 -21.89 -12.64
C ALA A 62 1.64 -22.04 -12.44
N GLY A 63 2.42 -21.00 -12.75
CA GLY A 63 3.87 -20.96 -12.49
C GLY A 63 4.22 -20.49 -11.08
N ARG A 64 3.24 -19.97 -10.32
CA ARG A 64 3.48 -19.37 -9.01
C ARG A 64 3.69 -20.44 -7.95
N MET A 65 4.69 -20.23 -7.11
CA MET A 65 5.00 -21.12 -5.99
C MET A 65 3.80 -21.30 -5.05
N THR A 66 3.47 -22.55 -4.75
CA THR A 66 2.40 -22.92 -3.81
C THR A 66 2.84 -22.69 -2.35
N ALA A 67 1.90 -22.73 -1.41
CA ALA A 67 2.24 -22.60 0.02
C ALA A 67 3.18 -23.71 0.50
N SER A 68 2.93 -24.97 0.08
CA SER A 68 3.79 -26.10 0.43
C SER A 68 5.20 -25.95 -0.13
N MET A 69 5.33 -25.49 -1.38
CA MET A 69 6.65 -25.20 -1.97
C MET A 69 7.34 -24.05 -1.24
N ALA A 70 6.61 -22.98 -0.90
CA ALA A 70 7.14 -21.82 -0.18
C ALA A 70 7.71 -22.19 1.20
N LEU A 71 7.04 -23.09 1.94
CA LEU A 71 7.54 -23.59 3.22
C LEU A 71 8.85 -24.38 3.10
N ASN A 72 9.09 -24.99 1.93
CA ASN A 72 10.32 -25.74 1.64
C ASN A 72 11.38 -24.89 0.94
N HIS A 73 11.14 -23.59 0.74
CA HIS A 73 12.11 -22.69 0.13
C HIS A 73 13.31 -22.47 1.06
N GLN A 74 14.51 -22.46 0.51
CA GLN A 74 15.76 -22.35 1.27
C GLN A 74 15.80 -21.10 2.17
N TRP A 75 15.21 -19.99 1.70
CA TRP A 75 15.10 -18.77 2.52
C TRP A 75 14.31 -18.99 3.82
N ILE A 76 13.23 -19.77 3.78
CA ILE A 76 12.39 -20.06 4.95
C ILE A 76 13.08 -21.11 5.84
N LEU A 77 13.63 -22.16 5.25
CA LEU A 77 14.27 -23.26 5.97
C LEU A 77 15.54 -22.83 6.71
N ASN A 78 16.36 -21.97 6.11
CA ASN A 78 17.63 -21.54 6.69
C ASN A 78 17.44 -20.57 7.87
N GLY A 79 16.25 -19.97 7.98
CA GLY A 79 15.94 -18.98 9.01
C GLY A 79 16.80 -17.72 8.92
N PRO A 80 16.64 -16.77 9.86
CA PRO A 80 17.50 -15.60 9.92
C PRO A 80 18.94 -16.02 10.25
N PRO A 81 19.97 -15.43 9.59
CA PRO A 81 21.35 -15.76 9.90
C PRO A 81 21.67 -15.46 11.36
N LYS A 82 22.37 -16.39 12.01
CA LYS A 82 22.74 -16.31 13.43
C LYS A 82 23.59 -15.06 13.67
N GLY A 83 23.16 -14.20 14.61
CA GLY A 83 23.91 -13.01 15.01
C GLY A 83 23.58 -11.71 14.27
N ARG A 84 22.64 -11.70 13.32
CA ARG A 84 22.20 -10.46 12.66
C ARG A 84 21.44 -9.57 13.65
N LYS A 85 21.96 -8.38 13.96
CA LYS A 85 21.30 -7.44 14.87
C LYS A 85 20.06 -6.84 14.20
N ALA A 86 19.01 -6.57 14.98
CA ALA A 86 17.76 -5.91 14.53
C ALA A 86 17.96 -4.51 13.90
N GLY A 87 19.18 -3.96 13.96
CA GLY A 87 19.54 -2.68 13.34
C GLY A 87 19.41 -2.66 11.81
N HIS A 88 19.55 -3.81 11.14
CA HIS A 88 19.46 -3.92 9.68
C HIS A 88 18.05 -3.58 9.14
N MET A 89 16.99 -3.70 9.95
CA MET A 89 15.62 -3.35 9.55
C MET A 89 15.22 -1.91 9.87
N LYS A 90 16.16 -1.04 10.28
CA LYS A 90 15.84 0.37 10.60
C LYS A 90 15.24 1.09 9.40
N GLN A 91 15.85 0.94 8.21
CA GLN A 91 15.37 1.59 6.98
C GLN A 91 14.01 1.04 6.56
N ALA A 92 13.86 -0.29 6.49
CA ALA A 92 12.58 -0.92 6.17
C ALA A 92 11.46 -0.48 7.11
N ARG A 93 11.74 -0.42 8.43
CA ARG A 93 10.78 0.07 9.42
C ARG A 93 10.44 1.54 9.24
N HIS A 94 11.41 2.38 8.90
CA HIS A 94 11.19 3.79 8.60
C HIS A 94 10.28 3.93 7.37
N ASN A 95 10.64 3.28 6.26
CA ASN A 95 9.89 3.27 5.01
C ASN A 95 8.44 2.82 5.25
N LEU A 96 8.24 1.72 5.99
CA LEU A 96 6.90 1.19 6.29
C LEU A 96 6.08 2.17 7.15
N LYS A 97 6.69 2.80 8.17
CA LYS A 97 6.01 3.82 8.98
C LYS A 97 5.58 5.01 8.13
N SER A 98 6.47 5.51 7.27
CA SER A 98 6.19 6.62 6.37
C SER A 98 5.08 6.28 5.38
N TYR A 99 5.11 5.07 4.81
CA TYR A 99 4.06 4.56 3.94
C TYR A 99 2.69 4.56 4.64
N LEU A 100 2.59 3.97 5.84
CA LEU A 100 1.34 3.90 6.59
C LEU A 100 0.83 5.28 7.02
N ALA A 101 1.73 6.18 7.41
CA ALA A 101 1.40 7.57 7.75
C ALA A 101 0.80 8.30 6.53
N ASN A 102 1.39 8.14 5.35
CA ASN A 102 0.88 8.73 4.11
C ASN A 102 -0.52 8.19 3.75
N TYR A 103 -0.75 6.88 3.86
CA TYR A 103 -2.08 6.31 3.65
C TYR A 103 -3.10 6.85 4.64
N ARG A 104 -2.76 6.89 5.94
CA ARG A 104 -3.62 7.45 6.98
C ARG A 104 -3.97 8.91 6.67
N ALA A 105 -3.00 9.72 6.28
CA ALA A 105 -3.22 11.13 5.92
C ALA A 105 -4.17 11.27 4.72
N ARG A 106 -4.04 10.42 3.69
CA ARG A 106 -4.95 10.41 2.53
C ARG A 106 -6.39 10.09 2.95
N TRP A 107 -6.58 9.08 3.79
CA TRP A 107 -7.91 8.72 4.32
C TRP A 107 -8.53 9.85 5.15
N GLN A 108 -7.74 10.52 6.00
CA GLN A 108 -8.20 11.67 6.76
C GLN A 108 -8.63 12.84 5.85
N ARG A 109 -7.86 13.14 4.79
CA ARG A 109 -8.22 14.18 3.82
C ARG A 109 -9.54 13.85 3.11
N ALA A 110 -9.71 12.63 2.62
CA ALA A 110 -10.94 12.20 1.97
C ALA A 110 -12.16 12.31 2.93
N GLY A 111 -11.98 11.91 4.19
CA GLY A 111 -13.00 12.09 5.24
C GLY A 111 -13.39 13.54 5.45
N ASN A 112 -12.41 14.45 5.54
CA ASN A 112 -12.66 15.88 5.73
C ASN A 112 -13.43 16.50 4.56
N VAL A 113 -13.12 16.11 3.32
CA VAL A 113 -13.86 16.56 2.13
C VAL A 113 -15.32 16.11 2.18
N MET A 114 -15.58 14.85 2.55
CA MET A 114 -16.96 14.33 2.69
C MET A 114 -17.74 15.08 3.78
N ILE A 115 -17.11 15.36 4.93
CA ILE A 115 -17.73 16.14 6.02
C ILE A 115 -18.04 17.57 5.54
N ALA A 116 -17.10 18.23 4.84
CA ALA A 116 -17.32 19.57 4.31
C ALA A 116 -18.47 19.61 3.29
N ALA A 117 -18.51 18.65 2.35
CA ALA A 117 -19.60 18.52 1.38
C ALA A 117 -20.96 18.29 2.07
N HIS A 118 -20.99 17.46 3.12
CA HIS A 118 -22.20 17.25 3.92
C HIS A 118 -22.66 18.54 4.62
N ARG A 119 -21.74 19.29 5.22
CA ARG A 119 -22.05 20.58 5.89
C ARG A 119 -22.60 21.61 4.90
N LEU A 120 -21.98 21.74 3.72
CA LEU A 120 -22.45 22.65 2.67
C LEU A 120 -23.85 22.27 2.18
N ARG A 121 -24.11 20.98 1.97
CA ARG A 121 -25.44 20.49 1.58
C ARG A 121 -26.52 20.86 2.60
N ASN A 122 -26.23 20.68 3.89
CA ASN A 122 -27.20 21.00 4.95
C ASN A 122 -27.42 22.51 5.08
N GLN A 123 -26.39 23.33 4.91
CA GLN A 123 -26.53 24.80 4.88
C GLN A 123 -27.33 25.31 3.69
N VAL A 124 -27.16 24.70 2.51
CA VAL A 124 -27.97 25.04 1.33
C VAL A 124 -29.43 24.64 1.54
N GLY A 125 -29.70 23.46 2.11
CA GLY A 125 -31.07 23.01 2.43
C GLY A 125 -31.80 23.93 3.40
N GLN A 126 -31.11 24.44 4.42
CA GLN A 126 -31.67 25.41 5.38
C GLN A 126 -31.93 26.80 4.77
N ARG A 127 -31.05 27.29 3.88
CA ARG A 127 -31.29 28.56 3.17
C ARG A 127 -32.49 28.51 2.23
N SER A 128 -32.75 27.38 1.58
CA SER A 128 -33.92 27.21 0.72
C SER A 128 -35.25 27.22 1.49
N THR A 129 -35.30 26.63 2.70
CA THR A 129 -36.52 26.63 3.52
C THR A 129 -36.82 27.99 4.15
N ASP A 130 -35.79 28.78 4.43
CA ASP A 130 -35.94 30.13 4.99
C ASP A 130 -36.34 31.15 3.90
N ALA A 131 -35.87 30.97 2.65
CA ALA A 131 -36.26 31.81 1.51
C ALA A 131 -37.73 31.62 1.09
N GLU A 132 -38.29 30.42 1.26
CA GLU A 132 -39.70 30.12 0.95
C GLU A 132 -40.68 30.69 1.99
N LYS A 133 -40.21 31.02 3.21
CA LYS A 133 -41.02 31.60 4.29
C LYS A 133 -40.96 33.13 4.38
N ALA A 134 -40.21 33.80 3.51
CA ALA A 134 -40.14 35.25 3.50
C ALA A 134 -41.49 35.84 3.04
N PRO A 135 -42.18 36.66 3.86
CA PRO A 135 -43.48 37.20 3.48
C PRO A 135 -43.32 38.16 2.29
N LEU A 136 -44.12 37.94 1.24
CA LEU A 136 -44.28 38.88 0.13
C LEU A 136 -44.75 40.21 0.71
N GLN A 137 -43.86 41.20 0.79
CA GLN A 137 -44.25 42.56 1.08
C GLN A 137 -44.98 43.10 -0.15
N VAL A 138 -46.31 43.10 -0.08
CA VAL A 138 -47.19 43.78 -1.03
C VAL A 138 -47.07 45.27 -0.76
N THR A 139 -46.80 46.01 -1.83
CA THR A 139 -46.54 47.46 -1.88
C THR A 139 -47.80 48.28 -1.65
#